data_AF-Q91681-F1
#
_entry.id   AF-Q91681-F1
#
_cell.length_a   1.000
_cell.length_b   1.000
_cell.length_c   1.000
_cell.angle_alpha   90.00
_cell.angle_beta   90.00
_cell.angle_gamma   90.00
#
_symmetry.space_group_name_H-M   'P 1'
#
loop_
_entity.id
_entity.type
_entity.pdbx_description
1 polymer ?
#
loop_
_entity_poly.entity_id
_entity_poly.type
_entity_poly.pdbx_seq_one_letter_code
_entity_poly.pdbx_strand_id
1 'polypeptide(L)'
;GFWPILSARFPQFSFGDWETWFSVNLPIFLPCIKQSHLSLLTIGLIKDCSSFQIIVTGFNKAYSYMSLDTRQAVALWIGTFLSTTKCDSNDWLVVNWQQFRAETNMSVILQLNPEFKPLDVLSELTASQVSEVVIYDESVRTNVTVMESVFDVLVDVPSQKVVTNLGSFWDTFNMVAETSPKVTVTEKVQYTMLKRTTFKLVDYYATFTEEDYRIWFVDRLDFVLKTVNKPILDEIPVTINCASYQTLVRAFDTNFPTTANDNRMDIYNFISNFNVHGADCETSLSSKVWIEKTLASFSTLATFEEILSYKTDFNPYETGVINILTTDQIGDMIVYSNTLQSTDNSVLLFDYLKTRTVAEVDACMTRFTETATQKKIKIENVEVGNYILLNYLQIVAPQMETYTSVQFVEMFEKKIYFFIRFFTVQTL
;
A
#
# COMPACT_ATOMS: atom_id res chain seq x y z
N GLY A 1 -41.12 18.73 -28.96
CA GLY A 1 -39.86 18.64 -29.72
C GLY A 1 -40.09 17.85 -31.00
N PHE A 2 -39.18 17.92 -31.97
CA PHE A 2 -39.32 17.23 -33.27
C PHE A 2 -39.08 15.72 -33.20
N TRP A 3 -38.45 15.23 -32.12
CA TRP A 3 -38.06 13.82 -31.97
C TRP A 3 -39.22 12.80 -32.10
N PRO A 4 -40.40 12.99 -31.46
CA PRO A 4 -41.53 12.08 -31.64
C PRO A 4 -42.08 12.04 -33.08
N ILE A 5 -41.94 13.15 -33.83
CA ILE A 5 -42.36 13.22 -35.24
C ILE A 5 -41.35 12.46 -36.10
N LEU A 6 -40.06 12.66 -35.85
CA LEU A 6 -38.99 11.96 -36.55
C LEU A 6 -39.02 10.45 -36.27
N SER A 7 -39.27 10.05 -35.01
CA SER A 7 -39.27 8.63 -34.63
C SER A 7 -40.38 7.82 -35.30
N ALA A 8 -41.49 8.46 -35.67
CA ALA A 8 -42.55 7.82 -36.45
C ALA A 8 -42.09 7.43 -37.88
N ARG A 9 -40.99 8.02 -38.38
CA ARG A 9 -40.41 7.73 -39.70
C ARG A 9 -39.30 6.68 -39.65
N PHE A 10 -38.70 6.40 -38.50
CA PHE A 10 -37.62 5.41 -38.35
C PHE A 10 -37.92 4.03 -38.97
N PRO A 11 -39.15 3.47 -38.92
CA PRO A 11 -39.43 2.18 -39.57
C PRO A 11 -39.20 2.16 -41.10
N GLN A 12 -39.19 3.35 -41.72
CA GLN A 12 -39.00 3.53 -43.17
C GLN A 12 -37.56 3.94 -43.52
N PHE A 13 -36.69 4.17 -42.54
CA PHE A 13 -35.34 4.65 -42.80
C PHE A 13 -34.49 3.57 -43.49
N SER A 14 -33.83 3.99 -44.57
CA SER A 14 -32.69 3.32 -45.17
C SER A 14 -31.38 3.75 -44.50
N PHE A 15 -30.27 3.09 -44.85
CA PHE A 15 -28.94 3.52 -44.41
C PHE A 15 -28.68 5.01 -44.70
N GLY A 16 -29.03 5.49 -45.91
CA GLY A 16 -28.83 6.89 -46.30
C GLY A 16 -29.66 7.88 -45.47
N ASP A 17 -30.84 7.46 -44.99
CA ASP A 17 -31.65 8.28 -44.09
C ASP A 17 -30.99 8.38 -42.70
N TRP A 18 -30.51 7.26 -42.15
CA TRP A 18 -29.76 7.26 -40.89
C TRP A 18 -28.53 8.15 -40.98
N GLU A 19 -27.76 8.02 -42.07
CA GLU A 19 -26.59 8.85 -42.33
C GLU A 19 -26.94 10.34 -42.40
N THR A 20 -27.93 10.71 -43.21
CA THR A 20 -28.36 12.11 -43.36
C THR A 20 -28.77 12.71 -42.01
N TRP A 21 -29.56 11.99 -41.23
CA TRP A 21 -30.04 12.51 -39.96
C TRP A 21 -28.95 12.58 -38.89
N PHE A 22 -28.21 11.50 -38.66
CA PHE A 22 -27.23 11.45 -37.56
C PHE A 22 -25.90 12.13 -37.87
N SER A 23 -25.52 12.22 -39.14
CA SER A 23 -24.29 12.90 -39.53
C SER A 23 -24.46 14.38 -39.88
N VAL A 24 -25.67 14.82 -40.28
CA VAL A 24 -25.90 16.19 -40.78
C VAL A 24 -26.94 16.95 -39.98
N ASN A 25 -28.16 16.41 -39.79
CA ASN A 25 -29.27 17.20 -39.26
C ASN A 25 -29.34 17.26 -37.73
N LEU A 26 -29.01 16.15 -37.06
CA LEU A 26 -29.09 16.00 -35.61
C LEU A 26 -27.88 16.43 -34.79
N PRO A 27 -26.62 16.50 -35.28
CA PRO A 27 -25.43 16.68 -34.43
C PRO A 27 -25.52 17.76 -33.37
N ILE A 28 -26.13 18.92 -33.66
CA ILE A 28 -26.27 20.03 -32.70
C ILE A 28 -27.27 19.75 -31.57
N PHE A 29 -28.18 18.78 -31.76
CA PHE A 29 -29.21 18.39 -30.79
C PHE A 29 -28.83 17.11 -30.02
N LEU A 30 -27.96 16.28 -30.58
CA LEU A 30 -27.50 15.04 -29.94
C LEU A 30 -26.89 15.24 -28.53
N PRO A 31 -26.20 16.35 -28.20
CA PRO A 31 -25.73 16.61 -26.85
C PRO A 31 -26.83 16.61 -25.78
N CYS A 32 -28.08 16.90 -26.17
CA CYS A 32 -29.23 16.98 -25.28
C CYS A 32 -30.12 15.73 -25.34
N ILE A 33 -29.66 14.63 -25.97
CA ILE A 33 -30.45 13.41 -26.04
C ILE A 33 -30.68 12.84 -24.63
N LYS A 34 -31.86 12.24 -24.42
CA LYS A 34 -32.29 11.67 -23.14
C LYS A 34 -32.62 10.20 -23.34
N GLN A 35 -32.68 9.46 -22.24
CA GLN A 35 -33.05 8.04 -22.26
C GLN A 35 -34.41 7.80 -22.96
N SER A 36 -35.39 8.68 -22.79
CA SER A 36 -36.69 8.58 -23.47
C SER A 36 -36.64 8.81 -24.98
N HIS A 37 -35.60 9.50 -25.48
CA HIS A 37 -35.36 9.66 -26.91
C HIS A 37 -34.65 8.42 -27.47
N LEU A 38 -33.67 7.89 -26.74
CA LEU A 38 -32.95 6.67 -27.08
C LEU A 38 -33.88 5.45 -27.11
N SER A 39 -34.88 5.38 -26.22
CA SER A 39 -35.88 4.30 -26.23
C SER A 39 -36.76 4.29 -27.48
N LEU A 40 -36.81 5.39 -28.25
CA LEU A 40 -37.52 5.46 -29.52
C LEU A 40 -36.65 5.00 -30.70
N LEU A 41 -35.33 4.92 -30.52
CA LEU A 41 -34.39 4.23 -31.42
C LEU A 41 -34.36 2.75 -31.02
N THR A 42 -35.51 2.07 -31.13
CA THR A 42 -35.60 0.66 -30.74
C THR A 42 -34.72 -0.20 -31.64
N ILE A 43 -34.11 -1.22 -31.05
CA ILE A 43 -33.14 -2.11 -31.70
C ILE A 43 -33.73 -2.75 -32.97
N GLY A 44 -35.00 -3.14 -32.95
CA GLY A 44 -35.67 -3.75 -34.12
C GLY A 44 -35.82 -2.84 -35.35
N LEU A 45 -35.56 -1.53 -35.22
CA LEU A 45 -35.60 -0.58 -36.34
C LEU A 45 -34.27 -0.49 -37.09
N ILE A 46 -33.17 -0.78 -36.40
CA ILE A 46 -31.81 -0.68 -36.96
C ILE A 46 -31.43 -2.09 -37.43
N LYS A 47 -31.56 -2.30 -38.75
CA LYS A 47 -31.55 -3.65 -39.34
C LYS A 47 -30.16 -4.24 -39.54
N ASP A 48 -29.12 -3.42 -39.45
CA ASP A 48 -27.76 -3.80 -39.79
C ASP A 48 -26.73 -2.99 -38.99
N CYS A 49 -25.51 -3.53 -38.90
CA CYS A 49 -24.42 -2.94 -38.15
C CYS A 49 -23.92 -1.62 -38.74
N SER A 50 -24.01 -1.42 -40.06
CA SER A 50 -23.57 -0.17 -40.69
C SER A 50 -24.50 0.99 -40.31
N SER A 51 -25.81 0.76 -40.30
CA SER A 51 -26.83 1.72 -39.82
C SER A 51 -26.66 2.00 -38.32
N PHE A 52 -26.29 1.00 -37.52
CA PHE A 52 -25.95 1.21 -36.11
C PHE A 52 -24.69 2.09 -35.96
N GLN A 53 -23.62 1.75 -36.67
CA GLN A 53 -22.33 2.44 -36.58
C GLN A 53 -22.41 3.91 -37.06
N ILE A 54 -23.26 4.22 -38.05
CA ILE A 54 -23.46 5.62 -38.49
C ILE A 54 -24.19 6.45 -37.42
N ILE A 55 -25.13 5.85 -36.70
CA ILE A 55 -25.81 6.47 -35.55
C ILE A 55 -24.80 6.74 -34.43
N VAL A 56 -23.98 5.74 -34.07
CA VAL A 56 -22.90 5.88 -33.07
C VAL A 56 -21.91 6.96 -33.49
N THR A 57 -21.55 7.03 -34.78
CA THR A 57 -20.68 8.09 -35.33
C THR A 57 -21.29 9.48 -35.14
N GLY A 58 -22.60 9.62 -35.37
CA GLY A 58 -23.33 10.85 -35.08
C GLY A 58 -23.23 11.25 -33.61
N PHE A 59 -23.50 10.30 -32.71
CA PHE A 59 -23.36 10.53 -31.27
C PHE A 59 -21.91 10.89 -30.87
N ASN A 60 -20.93 10.23 -31.46
CA ASN A 60 -19.52 10.43 -31.16
C ASN A 60 -19.05 11.85 -31.52
N LYS A 61 -19.53 12.40 -32.64
CA LYS A 61 -19.28 13.82 -33.02
C LYS A 61 -19.79 14.81 -31.97
N ALA A 62 -20.84 14.44 -31.23
CA ALA A 62 -21.43 15.23 -30.17
C ALA A 62 -20.89 14.92 -28.76
N TYR A 63 -20.02 13.91 -28.62
CA TYR A 63 -19.60 13.35 -27.33
C TYR A 63 -19.02 14.41 -26.37
N SER A 64 -18.12 15.27 -26.84
CA SER A 64 -17.47 16.31 -26.02
C SER A 64 -18.45 17.34 -25.46
N TYR A 65 -19.63 17.49 -26.07
CA TYR A 65 -20.68 18.42 -25.64
C TYR A 65 -21.77 17.75 -24.78
N MET A 66 -21.77 16.42 -24.66
CA MET A 66 -22.69 15.68 -23.80
C MET A 66 -22.28 15.78 -22.32
N SER A 67 -23.26 15.83 -21.42
CA SER A 67 -23.04 15.57 -19.99
C SER A 67 -22.70 14.10 -19.75
N LEU A 68 -22.12 13.79 -18.59
CA LEU A 68 -21.82 12.42 -18.18
C LEU A 68 -23.07 11.52 -18.25
N ASP A 69 -24.20 11.94 -17.68
CA ASP A 69 -25.46 11.20 -17.72
C ASP A 69 -25.91 10.88 -19.16
N THR A 70 -25.76 11.83 -20.09
CA THR A 70 -26.10 11.60 -21.49
C THR A 70 -25.14 10.60 -22.15
N ARG A 71 -23.83 10.69 -21.85
CA ARG A 71 -22.85 9.74 -22.40
C ARG A 71 -23.10 8.32 -21.90
N GLN A 72 -23.37 8.16 -20.62
CA GLN A 72 -23.71 6.87 -20.01
C GLN A 72 -25.01 6.31 -20.58
N ALA A 73 -26.02 7.16 -20.82
CA ALA A 73 -27.28 6.72 -21.45
C ALA A 73 -27.05 6.21 -22.89
N VAL A 74 -26.21 6.90 -23.68
CA VAL A 74 -25.86 6.46 -25.04
C VAL A 74 -25.03 5.16 -25.00
N ALA A 75 -24.06 5.04 -24.10
CA ALA A 75 -23.26 3.84 -23.91
C ALA A 75 -24.12 2.62 -23.52
N LEU A 76 -25.10 2.81 -22.64
CA LEU A 76 -26.07 1.76 -22.30
C LEU A 76 -26.91 1.35 -23.52
N TRP A 77 -27.34 2.32 -24.33
CA TRP A 77 -28.08 2.05 -25.57
C TRP A 77 -27.22 1.25 -26.57
N ILE A 78 -25.93 1.61 -26.74
CA ILE A 78 -24.95 0.87 -27.54
C ILE A 78 -24.82 -0.58 -27.05
N GLY A 79 -24.58 -0.77 -25.75
CA GLY A 79 -24.44 -2.11 -25.17
C GLY A 79 -25.70 -2.97 -25.33
N THR A 80 -26.89 -2.35 -25.19
CA THR A 80 -28.17 -3.04 -25.39
C THR A 80 -28.35 -3.46 -26.84
N PHE A 81 -27.94 -2.63 -27.81
CA PHE A 81 -27.99 -3.01 -29.22
C PHE A 81 -27.08 -4.22 -29.48
N LEU A 82 -25.82 -4.15 -29.03
CA LEU A 82 -24.82 -5.20 -29.26
C LEU A 82 -25.15 -6.53 -28.54
N SER A 83 -25.94 -6.51 -27.47
CA SER A 83 -26.37 -7.75 -26.81
C SER A 83 -27.39 -8.56 -27.62
N THR A 84 -28.04 -7.93 -28.60
CA THR A 84 -29.07 -8.53 -29.45
C THR A 84 -28.63 -8.71 -30.90
N THR A 85 -27.63 -7.93 -31.34
CA THR A 85 -27.15 -7.89 -32.72
C THR A 85 -25.64 -8.04 -32.75
N LYS A 86 -25.15 -9.09 -33.43
CA LYS A 86 -23.71 -9.34 -33.58
C LYS A 86 -23.10 -8.46 -34.66
N CYS A 87 -22.17 -7.59 -34.27
CA CYS A 87 -21.45 -6.66 -35.16
C CYS A 87 -19.95 -6.91 -35.15
N ASP A 88 -19.54 -8.10 -35.58
CA ASP A 88 -18.15 -8.56 -35.53
C ASP A 88 -17.27 -7.81 -36.53
N SER A 89 -16.09 -7.37 -36.06
CA SER A 89 -15.05 -6.74 -36.87
C SER A 89 -13.71 -6.82 -36.14
N ASN A 90 -12.59 -6.67 -36.86
CA ASN A 90 -11.27 -6.66 -36.21
C ASN A 90 -11.11 -5.48 -35.24
N ASP A 91 -11.69 -4.33 -35.57
CA ASP A 91 -11.67 -3.11 -34.75
C ASP A 91 -12.96 -2.95 -33.94
N TRP A 92 -13.54 -4.06 -33.48
CA TRP A 92 -14.89 -4.14 -32.88
C TRP A 92 -15.16 -3.05 -31.84
N LEU A 93 -14.22 -2.84 -30.92
CA LEU A 93 -14.38 -1.85 -29.86
C LEU A 93 -14.41 -0.43 -30.42
N VAL A 94 -13.47 -0.08 -31.29
CA VAL A 94 -13.34 1.26 -31.86
C VAL A 94 -14.55 1.59 -32.74
N VAL A 95 -14.96 0.66 -33.60
CA VAL A 95 -16.03 0.88 -34.59
C VAL A 95 -17.41 0.92 -33.92
N ASN A 96 -17.69 0.00 -32.97
CA ASN A 96 -19.02 -0.12 -32.38
C ASN A 96 -19.26 0.82 -31.18
N TRP A 97 -18.21 1.25 -30.47
CA TRP A 97 -18.35 2.09 -29.28
C TRP A 97 -17.78 3.51 -29.43
N GLN A 98 -16.74 3.70 -30.24
CA GLN A 98 -16.02 4.97 -30.37
C GLN A 98 -15.65 5.54 -28.97
N GLN A 99 -15.87 6.83 -28.69
CA GLN A 99 -15.56 7.40 -27.37
C GLN A 99 -16.46 6.88 -26.24
N PHE A 100 -17.65 6.34 -26.54
CA PHE A 100 -18.56 5.79 -25.52
C PHE A 100 -18.03 4.52 -24.86
N ARG A 101 -16.97 3.90 -25.40
CA ARG A 101 -16.27 2.82 -24.71
C ARG A 101 -15.75 3.26 -23.34
N ALA A 102 -15.44 4.54 -23.15
CA ALA A 102 -14.98 5.07 -21.87
C ALA A 102 -16.06 5.08 -20.78
N GLU A 103 -17.33 4.89 -21.16
CA GLU A 103 -18.51 4.97 -20.29
C GLU A 103 -19.07 3.58 -19.93
N THR A 104 -18.30 2.53 -20.24
CA THR A 104 -18.64 1.14 -19.91
C THR A 104 -17.43 0.43 -19.33
N ASN A 105 -17.67 -0.65 -18.59
CA ASN A 105 -16.62 -1.43 -17.95
C ASN A 105 -16.20 -2.63 -18.80
N MET A 106 -15.02 -3.18 -18.50
CA MET A 106 -14.46 -4.29 -19.27
C MET A 106 -15.30 -5.57 -19.14
N SER A 107 -15.93 -5.79 -17.99
CA SER A 107 -16.83 -6.93 -17.78
C SER A 107 -17.99 -6.94 -18.79
N VAL A 108 -18.63 -5.78 -19.03
CA VAL A 108 -19.69 -5.63 -20.04
C VAL A 108 -19.15 -5.87 -21.44
N ILE A 109 -17.96 -5.35 -21.77
CA ILE A 109 -17.33 -5.56 -23.08
C ILE A 109 -17.11 -7.06 -23.34
N LEU A 110 -16.54 -7.79 -22.37
CA LEU A 110 -16.26 -9.22 -22.48
C LEU A 110 -17.53 -10.07 -22.53
N GLN A 111 -18.62 -9.63 -21.89
CA GLN A 111 -19.93 -10.30 -22.00
C GLN A 111 -20.54 -10.13 -23.39
N LEU A 112 -20.40 -8.95 -24.00
CA LEU A 112 -20.95 -8.65 -25.33
C LEU A 112 -20.14 -9.29 -26.45
N ASN A 113 -18.82 -9.38 -26.28
CA ASN A 113 -17.92 -10.02 -27.23
C ASN A 113 -16.91 -10.91 -26.49
N PRO A 114 -17.24 -12.20 -26.25
CA PRO A 114 -16.35 -13.14 -25.55
C PRO A 114 -15.05 -13.46 -26.30
N GLU A 115 -14.98 -13.19 -27.61
CA GLU A 115 -13.77 -13.38 -28.42
C GLU A 115 -12.87 -12.13 -28.43
N PHE A 116 -13.31 -11.04 -27.79
CA PHE A 116 -12.53 -9.82 -27.66
C PHE A 116 -11.25 -10.08 -26.86
N LYS A 117 -10.12 -9.59 -27.38
CA LYS A 117 -8.80 -9.72 -26.76
C LYS A 117 -8.32 -8.34 -26.31
N PRO A 118 -8.52 -7.96 -25.04
CA PRO A 118 -8.16 -6.63 -24.57
C PRO A 118 -6.67 -6.31 -24.72
N LEU A 119 -5.80 -7.33 -24.60
CA LEU A 119 -4.35 -7.18 -24.74
C LEU A 119 -3.92 -6.70 -26.13
N ASP A 120 -4.68 -7.03 -27.17
CA ASP A 120 -4.36 -6.64 -28.55
C ASP A 120 -4.66 -5.16 -28.82
N VAL A 121 -5.41 -4.49 -27.93
CA VAL A 121 -5.90 -3.11 -28.12
C VAL A 121 -5.75 -2.25 -26.85
N LEU A 122 -4.77 -2.54 -25.99
CA LEU A 122 -4.57 -1.82 -24.71
C LEU A 122 -4.54 -0.29 -24.89
N SER A 123 -3.90 0.21 -25.95
CA SER A 123 -3.80 1.66 -26.24
C SER A 123 -5.14 2.33 -26.52
N GLU A 124 -6.18 1.56 -26.83
CA GLU A 124 -7.53 2.08 -27.04
C GLU A 124 -8.35 2.14 -25.75
N LEU A 125 -7.89 1.51 -24.66
CA LEU A 125 -8.63 1.38 -23.41
C LEU A 125 -8.40 2.57 -22.47
N THR A 126 -9.37 2.82 -21.59
CA THR A 126 -9.17 3.76 -20.48
C THR A 126 -8.28 3.14 -19.40
N ALA A 127 -7.67 3.95 -18.54
CA ALA A 127 -6.86 3.45 -17.42
C ALA A 127 -7.66 2.51 -16.49
N SER A 128 -8.95 2.80 -16.25
CA SER A 128 -9.85 1.92 -15.50
C SER A 128 -10.06 0.58 -16.20
N GLN A 129 -10.29 0.58 -17.52
CA GLN A 129 -10.44 -0.66 -18.29
C GLN A 129 -9.14 -1.47 -18.33
N VAL A 130 -7.98 -0.81 -18.49
CA VAL A 130 -6.66 -1.45 -18.40
C VAL A 130 -6.47 -2.12 -17.03
N SER A 131 -6.91 -1.48 -15.95
CA SER A 131 -6.92 -2.09 -14.61
C SER A 131 -7.79 -3.35 -14.56
N GLU A 132 -9.02 -3.29 -15.07
CA GLU A 132 -9.91 -4.46 -15.12
C GLU A 132 -9.30 -5.62 -15.92
N VAL A 133 -8.56 -5.34 -17.00
CA VAL A 133 -7.83 -6.35 -17.78
C VAL A 133 -6.82 -7.09 -16.90
N VAL A 134 -6.08 -6.40 -16.01
CA VAL A 134 -5.19 -7.05 -15.04
C VAL A 134 -5.96 -8.04 -14.16
N ILE A 135 -7.18 -7.68 -13.75
CA ILE A 135 -8.01 -8.53 -12.88
C ILE A 135 -8.58 -9.74 -13.62
N TYR A 136 -8.91 -9.61 -14.90
CA TYR A 136 -9.55 -10.68 -15.67
C TYR A 136 -8.56 -11.60 -16.38
N ASP A 137 -7.38 -11.11 -16.75
CA ASP A 137 -6.39 -11.88 -17.54
C ASP A 137 -5.22 -12.40 -16.68
N GLU A 138 -5.15 -13.73 -16.52
CA GLU A 138 -4.11 -14.39 -15.72
C GLU A 138 -2.70 -14.16 -16.25
N SER A 139 -2.52 -14.02 -17.57
CA SER A 139 -1.21 -13.79 -18.17
C SER A 139 -0.60 -12.48 -17.69
N VAL A 140 -1.44 -11.45 -17.48
CA VAL A 140 -1.02 -10.15 -16.96
C VAL A 140 -0.55 -10.26 -15.50
N ARG A 141 -1.22 -11.10 -14.69
CA ARG A 141 -0.91 -11.28 -13.26
C ARG A 141 0.33 -12.14 -13.00
N THR A 142 0.77 -12.90 -13.99
CA THR A 142 1.84 -13.91 -13.86
C THR A 142 3.07 -13.61 -14.71
N ASN A 143 2.96 -12.78 -15.75
CA ASN A 143 4.06 -12.45 -16.65
C ASN A 143 4.45 -10.97 -16.56
N VAL A 144 5.67 -10.71 -16.08
CA VAL A 144 6.25 -9.37 -15.97
C VAL A 144 6.25 -8.62 -17.30
N THR A 145 6.57 -9.29 -18.41
CA THR A 145 6.64 -8.63 -19.73
C THR A 145 5.28 -8.11 -20.17
N VAL A 146 4.21 -8.87 -19.88
CA VAL A 146 2.83 -8.44 -20.20
C VAL A 146 2.41 -7.27 -19.31
N MET A 147 2.75 -7.33 -18.01
CA MET A 147 2.52 -6.21 -17.10
C MET A 147 3.29 -4.94 -17.50
N GLU A 148 4.50 -5.07 -18.02
CA GLU A 148 5.27 -3.93 -18.52
C GLU A 148 4.53 -3.24 -19.68
N SER A 149 3.99 -4.01 -20.64
CA SER A 149 3.17 -3.46 -21.73
C SER A 149 1.91 -2.75 -21.23
N VAL A 150 1.30 -3.25 -20.15
CA VAL A 150 0.17 -2.59 -19.47
C VAL A 150 0.59 -1.21 -18.96
N PHE A 151 1.72 -1.13 -18.25
CA PHE A 151 2.24 0.13 -17.74
C PHE A 151 2.78 1.06 -18.83
N ASP A 152 3.26 0.53 -19.95
CA ASP A 152 3.69 1.34 -21.10
C ASP A 152 2.51 2.16 -21.65
N VAL A 153 1.33 1.55 -21.81
CA VAL A 153 0.11 2.26 -22.23
C VAL A 153 -0.37 3.27 -21.19
N LEU A 154 -0.29 2.96 -19.89
CA LEU A 154 -0.74 3.88 -18.84
C LEU A 154 0.06 5.19 -18.83
N VAL A 155 1.33 5.14 -19.28
CA VAL A 155 2.26 6.28 -19.27
C VAL A 155 2.50 6.88 -20.66
N ASP A 156 2.05 6.23 -21.73
CA ASP A 156 2.04 6.76 -23.11
C ASP A 156 0.90 7.78 -23.32
N VAL A 157 0.91 8.81 -22.47
CA VAL A 157 -0.05 9.91 -22.47
C VAL A 157 0.71 11.22 -22.24
N PRO A 158 0.12 12.40 -22.54
CA PRO A 158 0.72 13.67 -22.18
C PRO A 158 1.12 13.70 -20.70
N SER A 159 2.30 14.24 -20.39
CA SER A 159 2.91 14.12 -19.05
C SER A 159 2.00 14.57 -17.92
N GLN A 160 1.17 15.60 -18.16
CA GLN A 160 0.20 16.12 -17.18
C GLN A 160 -0.92 15.14 -16.83
N LYS A 161 -1.14 14.10 -17.65
CA LYS A 161 -2.17 13.07 -17.44
C LYS A 161 -1.63 11.80 -16.79
N VAL A 162 -0.31 11.58 -16.76
CA VAL A 162 0.29 10.32 -16.29
C VAL A 162 -0.15 9.98 -14.86
N VAL A 163 -0.03 10.93 -13.93
CA VAL A 163 -0.40 10.74 -12.52
C VAL A 163 -1.90 10.46 -12.36
N THR A 164 -2.74 11.17 -13.12
CA THR A 164 -4.20 10.93 -13.13
C THR A 164 -4.54 9.56 -13.70
N ASN A 165 -3.89 9.13 -14.79
CA ASN A 165 -4.09 7.82 -15.40
C ASN A 165 -3.70 6.70 -14.42
N LEU A 166 -2.52 6.80 -13.82
CA LEU A 166 -2.07 5.85 -12.80
C LEU A 166 -3.03 5.83 -11.60
N GLY A 167 -3.53 6.98 -11.17
CA GLY A 167 -4.54 7.08 -10.12
C GLY A 167 -5.81 6.31 -10.47
N SER A 168 -6.40 6.58 -11.64
CA SER A 168 -7.60 5.87 -12.11
C SER A 168 -7.39 4.37 -12.26
N PHE A 169 -6.20 3.93 -12.69
CA PHE A 169 -5.83 2.53 -12.71
C PHE A 169 -5.89 1.90 -11.31
N TRP A 170 -5.18 2.48 -10.33
CA TRP A 170 -5.12 1.92 -8.97
C TRP A 170 -6.47 1.98 -8.24
N ASP A 171 -7.20 3.09 -8.38
CA ASP A 171 -8.54 3.25 -7.79
C ASP A 171 -9.49 2.16 -8.31
N THR A 172 -9.41 1.85 -9.61
CA THR A 172 -10.21 0.77 -10.22
C THR A 172 -9.71 -0.60 -9.79
N PHE A 173 -8.38 -0.80 -9.72
CA PHE A 173 -7.78 -2.09 -9.37
C PHE A 173 -8.21 -2.51 -7.97
N ASN A 174 -8.10 -1.61 -6.99
CA ASN A 174 -8.46 -1.89 -5.61
C ASN A 174 -9.97 -2.15 -5.47
N MET A 175 -10.81 -1.33 -6.10
CA MET A 175 -12.27 -1.54 -6.10
C MET A 175 -12.68 -2.91 -6.67
N VAL A 176 -12.09 -3.33 -7.79
CA VAL A 176 -12.47 -4.59 -8.44
C VAL A 176 -11.84 -5.80 -7.73
N ALA A 177 -10.61 -5.66 -7.21
CA ALA A 177 -9.94 -6.71 -6.44
C ALA A 177 -10.66 -7.02 -5.12
N GLU A 178 -11.22 -6.02 -4.44
CA GLU A 178 -12.02 -6.22 -3.22
C GLU A 178 -13.33 -6.98 -3.48
N THR A 179 -13.97 -6.71 -4.62
CA THR A 179 -15.29 -7.26 -4.96
C THR A 179 -15.23 -8.62 -5.67
N SER A 180 -14.04 -9.04 -6.13
CA SER A 180 -13.83 -10.30 -6.86
C SER A 180 -13.02 -11.31 -6.03
N PRO A 181 -13.58 -12.47 -5.62
CA PRO A 181 -12.81 -13.42 -4.81
C PRO A 181 -11.68 -14.07 -5.65
N LYS A 182 -10.44 -13.94 -5.14
CA LYS A 182 -9.18 -14.57 -5.60
C LYS A 182 -8.44 -13.90 -6.77
N VAL A 183 -8.13 -12.61 -6.64
CA VAL A 183 -7.08 -11.99 -7.46
C VAL A 183 -5.71 -12.33 -6.86
N THR A 184 -5.02 -13.30 -7.46
CA THR A 184 -3.61 -13.59 -7.13
C THR A 184 -2.72 -12.96 -8.19
N VAL A 185 -1.81 -12.08 -7.75
CA VAL A 185 -0.75 -11.50 -8.58
C VAL A 185 0.58 -12.04 -8.08
N THR A 186 1.46 -12.48 -8.97
CA THR A 186 2.78 -12.98 -8.56
C THR A 186 3.62 -11.86 -7.96
N GLU A 187 4.49 -12.18 -7.01
CA GLU A 187 5.34 -11.19 -6.31
C GLU A 187 6.17 -10.34 -7.28
N LYS A 188 6.73 -10.96 -8.34
CA LYS A 188 7.49 -10.24 -9.38
C LYS A 188 6.64 -9.21 -10.13
N VAL A 189 5.38 -9.55 -10.41
CA VAL A 189 4.43 -8.64 -11.07
C VAL A 189 4.02 -7.54 -10.09
N GLN A 190 3.75 -7.85 -8.81
CA GLN A 190 3.47 -6.83 -7.79
C GLN A 190 4.62 -5.81 -7.68
N TYR A 191 5.87 -6.29 -7.60
CA TYR A 191 7.05 -5.42 -7.61
C TYR A 191 7.12 -4.55 -8.86
N THR A 192 6.82 -5.13 -10.04
CA THR A 192 6.80 -4.39 -11.30
C THR A 192 5.75 -3.28 -11.28
N MET A 193 4.53 -3.58 -10.82
CA MET A 193 3.46 -2.59 -10.67
C MET A 193 3.87 -1.45 -9.72
N LEU A 194 4.42 -1.79 -8.56
CA LEU A 194 4.89 -0.81 -7.58
C LEU A 194 5.99 0.06 -8.18
N LYS A 195 7.06 -0.55 -8.71
CA LYS A 195 8.21 0.14 -9.30
C LYS A 195 7.80 1.07 -10.44
N ARG A 196 7.00 0.57 -11.39
CA ARG A 196 6.56 1.36 -12.56
C ARG A 196 5.70 2.56 -12.14
N THR A 197 4.89 2.41 -11.09
CA THR A 197 4.12 3.52 -10.54
C THR A 197 5.02 4.52 -9.84
N THR A 198 5.80 4.08 -8.84
CA THR A 198 6.61 4.98 -8.00
C THR A 198 7.66 5.73 -8.80
N PHE A 199 8.23 5.13 -9.85
CA PHE A 199 9.19 5.79 -10.74
C PHE A 199 8.57 6.93 -11.55
N LYS A 200 7.25 6.95 -11.73
CA LYS A 200 6.53 8.09 -12.35
C LYS A 200 6.12 9.15 -11.34
N LEU A 201 6.24 8.87 -10.04
CA LEU A 201 5.93 9.80 -8.96
C LEU A 201 7.16 10.54 -8.42
N VAL A 202 8.38 10.14 -8.79
CA VAL A 202 9.64 10.70 -8.29
C VAL A 202 9.69 12.23 -8.36
N ASP A 203 9.34 12.79 -9.53
CA ASP A 203 9.36 14.24 -9.74
C ASP A 203 8.34 15.00 -8.87
N TYR A 204 7.36 14.29 -8.29
CA TYR A 204 6.29 14.88 -7.48
C TYR A 204 6.53 14.72 -5.97
N TYR A 205 7.35 13.78 -5.53
CA TYR A 205 7.57 13.48 -4.10
C TYR A 205 7.99 14.69 -3.27
N ALA A 206 8.79 15.60 -3.84
CA ALA A 206 9.23 16.82 -3.16
C ALA A 206 8.08 17.85 -2.94
N THR A 207 7.02 17.76 -3.74
CA THR A 207 5.85 18.67 -3.69
C THR A 207 4.60 18.03 -3.11
N PHE A 208 4.61 16.71 -2.91
CA PHE A 208 3.50 15.98 -2.29
C PHE A 208 3.23 16.49 -0.87
N THR A 209 1.94 16.65 -0.58
CA THR A 209 1.42 16.86 0.76
C THR A 209 1.30 15.52 1.49
N GLU A 210 1.04 15.55 2.80
CA GLU A 210 0.70 14.34 3.58
C GLU A 210 -0.45 13.57 2.92
N GLU A 211 -1.47 14.28 2.42
CA GLU A 211 -2.64 13.67 1.78
C GLU A 211 -2.26 12.96 0.47
N ASP A 212 -1.30 13.48 -0.29
CA ASP A 212 -0.81 12.82 -1.49
C ASP A 212 -0.06 11.51 -1.14
N TYR A 213 0.78 11.53 -0.10
CA TYR A 213 1.41 10.32 0.43
C TYR A 213 0.38 9.31 0.93
N ARG A 214 -0.69 9.78 1.58
CA ARG A 214 -1.80 8.92 2.05
C ARG A 214 -2.51 8.26 0.87
N ILE A 215 -2.94 9.03 -0.12
CA ILE A 215 -3.61 8.52 -1.32
C ILE A 215 -2.73 7.50 -2.04
N TRP A 216 -1.44 7.78 -2.22
CA TRP A 216 -0.56 6.89 -2.97
C TRP A 216 -0.13 5.64 -2.18
N PHE A 217 0.40 5.80 -0.98
CA PHE A 217 1.04 4.70 -0.26
C PHE A 217 0.11 3.96 0.69
N VAL A 218 -0.97 4.59 1.16
CA VAL A 218 -1.95 3.94 2.05
C VAL A 218 -3.15 3.42 1.26
N ASP A 219 -3.68 4.19 0.31
CA ASP A 219 -4.91 3.78 -0.40
C ASP A 219 -4.61 2.99 -1.68
N ARG A 220 -3.74 3.53 -2.56
CA ARG A 220 -3.53 2.98 -3.90
C ARG A 220 -2.57 1.80 -3.92
N LEU A 221 -1.39 1.95 -3.31
CA LEU A 221 -0.29 1.00 -3.45
C LEU A 221 -0.28 -0.12 -2.40
N ASP A 222 -1.19 -0.13 -1.42
CA ASP A 222 -1.21 -1.09 -0.31
C ASP A 222 -1.08 -2.54 -0.79
N PHE A 223 -1.84 -2.92 -1.82
CA PHE A 223 -1.84 -4.28 -2.39
C PHE A 223 -0.44 -4.80 -2.77
N VAL A 224 0.44 -3.91 -3.25
CA VAL A 224 1.80 -4.24 -3.72
C VAL A 224 2.89 -3.76 -2.78
N LEU A 225 2.57 -3.01 -1.71
CA LEU A 225 3.55 -2.28 -0.92
C LEU A 225 4.56 -3.18 -0.22
N LYS A 226 4.15 -4.40 0.17
CA LYS A 226 5.04 -5.43 0.75
C LYS A 226 6.24 -5.83 -0.14
N THR A 227 6.19 -5.50 -1.43
CA THR A 227 7.28 -5.76 -2.39
C THR A 227 8.28 -4.60 -2.52
N VAL A 228 8.08 -3.52 -1.76
CA VAL A 228 9.01 -2.38 -1.73
C VAL A 228 10.42 -2.82 -1.34
N ASN A 229 11.42 -2.27 -2.01
CA ASN A 229 12.83 -2.57 -1.77
C ASN A 229 13.69 -1.33 -1.99
N LYS A 230 14.99 -1.48 -1.76
CA LYS A 230 15.97 -0.39 -1.83
C LYS A 230 15.86 0.50 -3.08
N PRO A 231 15.83 -0.01 -4.33
CA PRO A 231 15.68 0.84 -5.52
C PRO A 231 14.46 1.77 -5.54
N ILE A 232 13.35 1.41 -4.87
CA ILE A 232 12.17 2.28 -4.79
C ILE A 232 12.32 3.29 -3.64
N LEU A 233 12.86 2.83 -2.51
CA LEU A 233 13.06 3.66 -1.31
C LEU A 233 14.11 4.75 -1.54
N ASP A 234 15.16 4.45 -2.31
CA ASP A 234 16.23 5.40 -2.65
C ASP A 234 15.70 6.60 -3.47
N GLU A 235 14.55 6.46 -4.14
CA GLU A 235 13.91 7.54 -4.89
C GLU A 235 13.04 8.46 -4.01
N ILE A 236 12.72 8.07 -2.77
CA ILE A 236 11.93 8.89 -1.85
C ILE A 236 12.88 9.87 -1.14
N PRO A 237 12.70 11.19 -1.28
CA PRO A 237 13.63 12.15 -0.72
C PRO A 237 13.51 12.21 0.80
N VAL A 238 14.65 12.25 1.50
CA VAL A 238 14.68 12.46 2.97
C VAL A 238 14.25 13.87 3.40
N THR A 239 14.00 14.77 2.45
CA THR A 239 13.56 16.15 2.71
C THR A 239 12.05 16.30 2.88
N ILE A 240 11.28 15.20 2.82
CA ILE A 240 9.83 15.25 3.07
C ILE A 240 9.54 15.69 4.50
N ASN A 241 8.39 16.34 4.70
CA ASN A 241 7.99 16.76 6.04
C ASN A 241 7.59 15.57 6.92
N CYS A 242 7.52 15.81 8.24
CA CYS A 242 7.25 14.77 9.22
C CYS A 242 5.89 14.08 9.05
N ALA A 243 4.85 14.81 8.66
CA ALA A 243 3.54 14.22 8.46
C ALA A 243 3.54 13.23 7.28
N SER A 244 4.23 13.57 6.20
CA SER A 244 4.43 12.70 5.04
C SER A 244 5.28 11.47 5.39
N TYR A 245 6.36 11.66 6.14
CA TYR A 245 7.19 10.57 6.64
C TYR A 245 6.42 9.61 7.54
N GLN A 246 5.67 10.12 8.52
CA GLN A 246 4.84 9.30 9.41
C GLN A 246 3.76 8.53 8.62
N THR A 247 3.22 9.13 7.56
CA THR A 247 2.29 8.44 6.66
C THR A 247 2.93 7.27 5.94
N LEU A 248 4.17 7.42 5.45
CA LEU A 248 4.94 6.31 4.86
C LEU A 248 5.24 5.22 5.88
N VAL A 249 5.72 5.58 7.07
CA VAL A 249 5.99 4.62 8.16
C VAL A 249 4.74 3.82 8.49
N ARG A 250 3.57 4.46 8.58
CA ARG A 250 2.28 3.79 8.81
C ARG A 250 1.90 2.83 7.68
N ALA A 251 2.12 3.23 6.43
CA ALA A 251 1.84 2.40 5.26
C ALA A 251 2.71 1.13 5.28
N PHE A 252 4.01 1.29 5.56
CA PHE A 252 4.93 0.17 5.71
C PHE A 252 4.61 -0.71 6.92
N ASP A 253 4.24 -0.12 8.05
CA ASP A 253 3.87 -0.85 9.27
C ASP A 253 2.64 -1.74 9.07
N THR A 254 1.62 -1.23 8.39
CA THR A 254 0.43 -1.99 8.02
C THR A 254 0.78 -3.24 7.21
N ASN A 255 1.81 -3.12 6.35
CA ASN A 255 2.29 -4.20 5.50
C ASN A 255 3.40 -5.06 6.14
N PHE A 256 3.89 -4.68 7.33
CA PHE A 256 5.03 -5.32 8.00
C PHE A 256 4.85 -6.84 8.10
N PRO A 257 3.71 -7.41 8.58
CA PRO A 257 3.55 -8.85 8.75
C PRO A 257 3.71 -9.68 7.47
N THR A 258 3.44 -9.09 6.31
CA THR A 258 3.48 -9.78 5.00
C THR A 258 4.71 -9.42 4.15
N THR A 259 5.51 -8.45 4.61
CA THR A 259 6.75 -8.01 3.96
C THR A 259 7.88 -9.00 4.26
N ALA A 260 8.66 -9.39 3.25
CA ALA A 260 9.81 -10.27 3.40
C ALA A 260 10.92 -9.63 4.27
N ASN A 261 11.73 -10.44 4.96
CA ASN A 261 12.73 -9.92 5.90
C ASN A 261 13.76 -8.98 5.24
N ASP A 262 14.24 -9.30 4.04
CA ASP A 262 15.18 -8.44 3.32
C ASP A 262 14.55 -7.08 2.99
N ASN A 263 13.30 -7.07 2.54
CA ASN A 263 12.54 -5.84 2.29
C ASN A 263 12.27 -5.05 3.59
N ARG A 264 12.01 -5.73 4.72
CA ARG A 264 11.87 -5.05 6.02
C ARG A 264 13.16 -4.35 6.41
N MET A 265 14.30 -4.95 6.13
CA MET A 265 15.62 -4.35 6.37
C MET A 265 15.86 -3.15 5.46
N ASP A 266 15.50 -3.25 4.18
CA ASP A 266 15.55 -2.10 3.26
C ASP A 266 14.69 -0.93 3.74
N ILE A 267 13.46 -1.19 4.19
CA ILE A 267 12.57 -0.16 4.78
C ILE A 267 13.18 0.41 6.06
N TYR A 268 13.73 -0.43 6.93
CA TYR A 268 14.40 0.03 8.14
C TYR A 268 15.59 0.93 7.83
N ASN A 269 16.40 0.60 6.83
CA ASN A 269 17.53 1.43 6.41
C ASN A 269 17.06 2.80 5.88
N PHE A 270 15.93 2.84 5.16
CA PHE A 270 15.30 4.10 4.76
C PHE A 270 14.84 4.91 5.98
N ILE A 271 14.13 4.28 6.92
CA ILE A 271 13.66 4.89 8.19
C ILE A 271 14.84 5.44 9.00
N SER A 272 15.92 4.66 9.16
CA SER A 272 17.15 5.06 9.85
C SER A 272 17.78 6.27 9.16
N ASN A 273 17.94 6.23 7.85
CA ASN A 273 18.50 7.33 7.08
C ASN A 273 17.68 8.62 7.22
N PHE A 274 16.35 8.52 7.25
CA PHE A 274 15.46 9.66 7.49
C PHE A 274 15.63 10.21 8.90
N ASN A 275 15.71 9.37 9.93
CA ASN A 275 15.89 9.85 11.32
C ASN A 275 17.25 10.53 11.54
N VAL A 276 18.28 10.21 10.73
CA VAL A 276 19.61 10.85 10.84
C VAL A 276 19.71 12.13 10.00
N HIS A 277 19.16 12.13 8.79
CA HIS A 277 19.41 13.19 7.80
C HIS A 277 18.16 13.98 7.36
N GLY A 278 16.97 13.52 7.76
CA GLY A 278 15.69 14.11 7.36
C GLY A 278 15.26 15.25 8.27
N ALA A 279 13.96 15.53 8.25
CA ALA A 279 13.36 16.52 9.15
C ALA A 279 13.40 16.02 10.60
N ASP A 280 13.64 16.93 11.54
CA ASP A 280 13.63 16.64 12.97
C ASP A 280 12.17 16.44 13.44
N CYS A 281 11.71 15.18 13.42
CA CYS A 281 10.32 14.86 13.62
C CYS A 281 9.90 14.78 15.09
N GLU A 282 9.24 15.87 15.50
CA GLU A 282 8.49 16.02 16.75
C GLU A 282 9.27 15.58 18.00
N THR A 283 10.43 16.20 18.25
CA THR A 283 11.25 15.98 19.46
C THR A 283 10.48 16.14 20.77
N SER A 284 9.41 16.95 20.78
CA SER A 284 8.55 17.14 21.95
C SER A 284 7.59 15.98 22.26
N LEU A 285 7.52 14.95 21.41
CA LEU A 285 6.70 13.77 21.69
C LEU A 285 7.26 12.97 22.86
N SER A 286 6.35 12.31 23.59
CA SER A 286 6.75 11.23 24.50
C SER A 286 7.45 10.13 23.72
N SER A 287 8.37 9.44 24.39
CA SER A 287 9.21 8.39 23.83
C SER A 287 8.39 7.27 23.19
N LYS A 288 7.24 6.94 23.79
CA LYS A 288 6.29 5.94 23.25
C LYS A 288 5.67 6.41 21.93
N VAL A 289 5.08 7.60 21.92
CA VAL A 289 4.37 8.13 20.74
C VAL A 289 5.36 8.38 19.60
N TRP A 290 6.58 8.79 19.93
CA TRP A 290 7.65 8.93 18.96
C TRP A 290 7.99 7.59 18.28
N ILE A 291 8.19 6.50 19.03
CA ILE A 291 8.42 5.17 18.41
C ILE A 291 7.24 4.80 17.52
N GLU A 292 6.00 4.90 18.02
CA GLU A 292 4.79 4.50 17.29
C GLU A 292 4.63 5.25 15.97
N LYS A 293 5.03 6.53 15.91
CA LYS A 293 4.91 7.36 14.70
C LYS A 293 6.11 7.28 13.75
N THR A 294 7.32 7.08 14.28
CA THR A 294 8.56 7.27 13.49
C THR A 294 9.29 5.98 13.15
N LEU A 295 9.08 4.91 13.92
CA LEU A 295 9.70 3.60 13.69
C LEU A 295 8.66 2.49 13.56
N ALA A 296 7.53 2.59 14.27
CA ALA A 296 6.47 1.58 14.34
C ALA A 296 7.03 0.16 14.57
N SER A 297 6.55 -0.88 13.86
CA SER A 297 7.07 -2.26 13.98
C SER A 297 8.55 -2.39 13.56
N PHE A 298 9.07 -1.48 12.74
CA PHE A 298 10.49 -1.48 12.34
C PHE A 298 11.43 -1.10 13.49
N SER A 299 10.89 -0.55 14.60
CA SER A 299 11.65 -0.38 15.84
C SER A 299 12.27 -1.69 16.33
N THR A 300 11.67 -2.85 16.03
CA THR A 300 12.22 -4.17 16.38
C THR A 300 13.53 -4.53 15.68
N LEU A 301 13.86 -3.82 14.58
CA LEU A 301 15.11 -3.96 13.84
C LEU A 301 16.20 -2.99 14.30
N ALA A 302 15.84 -1.99 15.12
CA ALA A 302 16.78 -1.03 15.68
C ALA A 302 17.47 -1.58 16.94
N THR A 303 18.74 -1.25 17.10
CA THR A 303 19.41 -1.34 18.41
C THR A 303 18.91 -0.24 19.35
N PHE A 304 19.06 -0.45 20.65
CA PHE A 304 18.71 0.59 21.63
C PHE A 304 19.60 1.84 21.48
N GLU A 305 20.88 1.66 21.11
CA GLU A 305 21.83 2.76 20.86
C GLU A 305 21.40 3.62 19.66
N GLU A 306 20.85 3.01 18.60
CA GLU A 306 20.26 3.74 17.48
C GLU A 306 19.02 4.52 17.88
N ILE A 307 18.11 3.93 18.68
CA ILE A 307 16.93 4.66 19.20
C ILE A 307 17.36 5.92 19.96
N LEU A 308 18.41 5.83 20.79
CA LEU A 308 18.96 6.99 21.50
C LEU A 308 19.62 8.02 20.58
N SER A 309 20.19 7.59 19.44
CA SER A 309 20.80 8.50 18.48
C SER A 309 19.75 9.26 17.66
N TYR A 310 18.60 8.62 17.39
CA TYR A 310 17.47 9.23 16.70
C TYR A 310 16.66 10.17 17.62
N LYS A 311 16.49 9.81 18.90
CA LYS A 311 15.79 10.65 19.90
C LYS A 311 16.64 10.81 21.16
N THR A 312 17.33 11.95 21.27
CA THR A 312 18.29 12.21 22.35
C THR A 312 17.71 12.28 23.76
N ASP A 313 16.42 12.65 23.88
CA ASP A 313 15.68 12.70 25.15
C ASP A 313 14.82 11.45 25.38
N PHE A 314 15.06 10.37 24.63
CA PHE A 314 14.33 9.12 24.77
C PHE A 314 14.47 8.56 26.18
N ASN A 315 13.33 8.32 26.83
CA ASN A 315 13.26 7.80 28.19
C ASN A 315 12.50 6.46 28.21
N PRO A 316 13.22 5.34 28.41
CA PRO A 316 12.60 4.02 28.43
C PRO A 316 11.70 3.75 29.65
N TYR A 317 11.77 4.61 30.67
CA TYR A 317 10.96 4.53 31.88
C TYR A 317 9.69 5.40 31.85
N GLU A 318 9.46 6.12 30.74
CA GLU A 318 8.14 6.70 30.49
C GLU A 318 7.07 5.61 30.42
N THR A 319 5.86 5.97 30.86
CA THR A 319 4.74 5.02 30.97
C THR A 319 4.47 4.31 29.64
N GLY A 320 4.67 2.99 29.66
CA GLY A 320 4.37 2.10 28.55
C GLY A 320 5.45 1.95 27.49
N VAL A 321 6.59 2.64 27.60
CA VAL A 321 7.71 2.48 26.63
C VAL A 321 8.33 1.10 26.73
N ILE A 322 8.60 0.60 27.94
CA ILE A 322 9.17 -0.74 28.14
C ILE A 322 8.34 -1.87 27.50
N ASN A 323 7.03 -1.66 27.29
CA ASN A 323 6.13 -2.65 26.69
C ASN A 323 6.24 -2.74 25.16
N ILE A 324 6.87 -1.76 24.51
CA ILE A 324 7.05 -1.72 23.05
C ILE A 324 8.51 -1.97 22.64
N LEU A 325 9.40 -2.20 23.61
CA LEU A 325 10.79 -2.59 23.37
C LEU A 325 10.91 -4.12 23.24
N THR A 326 11.85 -4.56 22.40
CA THR A 326 12.22 -5.98 22.32
C THR A 326 13.01 -6.40 23.56
N THR A 327 13.07 -7.70 23.84
CA THR A 327 13.88 -8.26 24.93
C THR A 327 15.34 -7.84 24.83
N ASP A 328 15.89 -7.80 23.61
CA ASP A 328 17.28 -7.37 23.39
C ASP A 328 17.46 -5.87 23.67
N GLN A 329 16.50 -5.04 23.24
CA GLN A 329 16.50 -3.61 23.55
C GLN A 329 16.40 -3.36 25.05
N ILE A 330 15.63 -4.16 25.80
CA ILE A 330 15.54 -4.05 27.26
C ILE A 330 16.87 -4.47 27.92
N GLY A 331 17.55 -5.50 27.41
CA GLY A 331 18.89 -5.87 27.87
C GLY A 331 19.91 -4.75 27.67
N ASP A 332 19.89 -4.11 26.49
CA ASP A 332 20.73 -2.95 26.18
C ASP A 332 20.37 -1.73 27.05
N MET A 333 19.07 -1.49 27.26
CA MET A 333 18.54 -0.39 28.08
C MET A 333 19.12 -0.39 29.50
N ILE A 334 19.39 -1.56 30.09
CA ILE A 334 20.02 -1.66 31.42
C ILE A 334 21.40 -0.96 31.43
N VAL A 335 22.14 -1.04 30.32
CA VAL A 335 23.47 -0.43 30.17
C VAL A 335 23.40 1.04 29.80
N TYR A 336 22.52 1.40 28.86
CA TYR A 336 22.48 2.74 28.28
C TYR A 336 21.61 3.74 29.04
N SER A 337 20.90 3.30 30.08
CA SER A 337 20.07 4.17 30.91
C SER A 337 20.53 4.20 32.37
N ASN A 338 19.81 4.92 33.21
CA ASN A 338 20.11 5.03 34.63
C ASN A 338 19.70 3.78 35.45
N THR A 339 19.36 2.64 34.83
CA THR A 339 18.96 1.41 35.55
C THR A 339 19.97 1.04 36.62
N LEU A 340 21.26 0.96 36.28
CA LEU A 340 22.33 0.52 37.18
C LEU A 340 22.68 1.55 38.27
N GLN A 341 22.09 2.75 38.21
CA GLN A 341 22.37 3.86 39.14
C GLN A 341 21.15 4.24 39.99
N SER A 342 19.93 3.96 39.52
CA SER A 342 18.67 4.35 40.16
C SER A 342 17.89 3.13 40.64
N THR A 343 17.60 3.09 41.94
CA THR A 343 16.75 2.07 42.56
C THR A 343 15.34 2.09 41.95
N ASP A 344 14.75 3.27 41.74
CA ASP A 344 13.41 3.40 41.16
C ASP A 344 13.34 2.81 39.75
N ASN A 345 14.34 3.07 38.91
CA ASN A 345 14.42 2.51 37.55
C ASN A 345 14.62 0.99 37.56
N SER A 346 15.38 0.47 38.53
CA SER A 346 15.54 -0.96 38.74
C SER A 346 14.23 -1.62 39.19
N VAL A 347 13.47 -0.96 40.08
CA VAL A 347 12.15 -1.42 40.51
C VAL A 347 11.20 -1.48 39.31
N LEU A 348 11.10 -0.41 38.52
CA LEU A 348 10.25 -0.38 37.32
C LEU A 348 10.59 -1.47 36.32
N LEU A 349 11.88 -1.73 36.09
CA LEU A 349 12.33 -2.84 35.24
C LEU A 349 11.85 -4.18 35.78
N PHE A 350 12.07 -4.47 37.06
CA PHE A 350 11.74 -5.77 37.62
C PHE A 350 10.24 -5.97 37.84
N ASP A 351 9.47 -4.91 38.05
CA ASP A 351 8.02 -4.98 38.03
C ASP A 351 7.51 -5.43 36.64
N TYR A 352 8.15 -4.97 35.56
CA TYR A 352 7.88 -5.47 34.21
C TYR A 352 8.36 -6.91 34.00
N LEU A 353 9.61 -7.24 34.37
CA LEU A 353 10.18 -8.58 34.15
C LEU A 353 9.45 -9.68 34.93
N LYS A 354 8.87 -9.36 36.11
CA LYS A 354 8.03 -10.29 36.87
C LYS A 354 6.76 -10.72 36.13
N THR A 355 6.34 -9.99 35.09
CA THR A 355 5.21 -10.37 34.24
C THR A 355 5.63 -11.17 33.00
N ARG A 356 6.91 -11.47 32.83
CA ARG A 356 7.48 -12.17 31.66
C ARG A 356 7.83 -13.61 31.99
N THR A 357 8.08 -14.40 30.95
CA THR A 357 8.57 -15.77 31.11
C THR A 357 10.03 -15.78 31.55
N VAL A 358 10.45 -16.82 32.26
CA VAL A 358 11.86 -16.99 32.66
C VAL A 358 12.81 -16.97 31.45
N ALA A 359 12.38 -17.52 30.30
CA ALA A 359 13.17 -17.51 29.07
C ALA A 359 13.41 -16.09 28.54
N GLU A 360 12.41 -15.20 28.60
CA GLU A 360 12.56 -13.79 28.21
C GLU A 360 13.47 -13.04 29.18
N VAL A 361 13.31 -13.28 30.49
CA VAL A 361 14.17 -12.66 31.52
C VAL A 361 15.62 -13.09 31.35
N ASP A 362 15.86 -14.38 31.08
CA ASP A 362 17.19 -14.91 30.79
C ASP A 362 17.82 -14.31 29.53
N ALA A 363 17.05 -14.17 28.45
CA ALA A 363 17.50 -13.53 27.23
C ALA A 363 17.86 -12.06 27.46
N CYS A 364 17.03 -11.32 28.21
CA CYS A 364 17.29 -9.95 28.62
C CYS A 364 18.62 -9.83 29.39
N MET A 365 18.84 -10.69 30.39
CA MET A 365 20.07 -10.68 31.19
C MET A 365 21.30 -11.12 30.40
N THR A 366 21.14 -12.02 29.44
CA THR A 366 22.20 -12.41 28.51
C THR A 366 22.63 -11.22 27.66
N ARG A 367 21.66 -10.54 27.04
CA ARG A 367 21.93 -9.35 26.23
C ARG A 367 22.56 -8.23 27.05
N PHE A 368 22.07 -7.97 28.25
CA PHE A 368 22.70 -7.04 29.19
C PHE A 368 24.17 -7.38 29.42
N THR A 369 24.49 -8.64 29.71
CA THR A 369 25.86 -9.07 30.02
C THR A 369 26.79 -8.89 28.82
N GLU A 370 26.32 -9.21 27.62
CA GLU A 370 27.07 -8.98 26.37
C GLU A 370 27.38 -7.49 26.18
N THR A 371 26.36 -6.64 26.27
CA THR A 371 26.49 -5.19 26.08
C THR A 371 27.32 -4.54 27.18
N ALA A 372 27.14 -4.95 28.44
CA ALA A 372 27.92 -4.48 29.58
C ALA A 372 29.39 -4.85 29.45
N THR A 373 29.70 -6.05 28.93
CA THR A 373 31.06 -6.49 28.63
C THR A 373 31.68 -5.62 27.54
N GLN A 374 30.96 -5.41 26.43
CA GLN A 374 31.43 -4.57 25.33
C GLN A 374 31.72 -3.13 25.77
N LYS A 375 30.82 -2.54 26.58
CA LYS A 375 30.96 -1.17 27.11
C LYS A 375 31.83 -1.08 28.37
N LYS A 376 32.38 -2.20 28.86
CA LYS A 376 33.25 -2.29 30.04
C LYS A 376 32.61 -1.68 31.30
N ILE A 377 31.33 -1.99 31.51
CA ILE A 377 30.53 -1.45 32.61
C ILE A 377 31.02 -1.98 33.96
N LYS A 378 30.92 -1.11 34.99
CA LYS A 378 31.15 -1.47 36.38
C LYS A 378 29.96 -0.96 37.22
N ILE A 379 29.29 -1.86 37.94
CA ILE A 379 28.06 -1.55 38.69
C ILE A 379 28.41 -0.93 40.05
N GLU A 380 28.60 0.37 40.17
CA GLU A 380 29.10 0.96 41.43
C GLU A 380 28.05 1.00 42.56
N ASN A 381 26.78 1.16 42.22
CA ASN A 381 25.70 1.19 43.20
C ASN A 381 25.41 -0.24 43.73
N VAL A 382 25.87 -0.49 44.96
CA VAL A 382 25.73 -1.80 45.63
C VAL A 382 24.28 -2.15 45.91
N GLU A 383 23.45 -1.18 46.27
CA GLU A 383 22.03 -1.39 46.56
C GLU A 383 21.29 -1.85 45.29
N VAL A 384 21.51 -1.16 44.17
CA VAL A 384 20.97 -1.53 42.87
C VAL A 384 21.47 -2.91 42.43
N GLY A 385 22.77 -3.17 42.56
CA GLY A 385 23.37 -4.47 42.23
C GLY A 385 22.74 -5.64 43.01
N ASN A 386 22.56 -5.47 44.33
CA ASN A 386 21.87 -6.44 45.18
C ASN A 386 20.40 -6.62 44.76
N TYR A 387 19.69 -5.52 44.49
CA TYR A 387 18.27 -5.55 44.12
C TYR A 387 18.05 -6.32 42.80
N ILE A 388 18.83 -6.01 41.77
CA ILE A 388 18.73 -6.67 40.46
C ILE A 388 19.04 -8.17 40.61
N LEU A 389 20.10 -8.53 41.32
CA LEU A 389 20.46 -9.93 41.56
C LEU A 389 19.33 -10.68 42.28
N LEU A 390 18.83 -10.14 43.38
CA LEU A 390 17.78 -10.77 44.18
C LEU A 390 16.50 -11.00 43.38
N ASN A 391 16.03 -9.98 42.67
CA ASN A 391 14.78 -10.10 41.90
C ASN A 391 14.94 -11.04 40.70
N TYR A 392 16.12 -11.07 40.05
CA TYR A 392 16.40 -12.06 39.01
C TYR A 392 16.35 -13.48 39.58
N LEU A 393 17.06 -13.74 40.68
CA LEU A 393 17.08 -15.05 41.35
C LEU A 393 15.68 -15.51 41.76
N GLN A 394 14.84 -14.60 42.28
CA GLN A 394 13.45 -14.92 42.62
C GLN A 394 12.61 -15.34 41.42
N ILE A 395 12.80 -14.71 40.26
CA ILE A 395 12.08 -15.06 39.03
C ILE A 395 12.51 -16.45 38.53
N VAL A 396 13.82 -16.74 38.55
CA VAL A 396 14.36 -17.97 37.97
C VAL A 396 14.39 -19.16 38.95
N ALA A 397 14.25 -18.93 40.26
CA ALA A 397 14.32 -19.94 41.30
C ALA A 397 13.47 -21.20 41.02
N PRO A 398 12.22 -21.11 40.55
CA PRO A 398 11.41 -22.29 40.24
C PRO A 398 12.04 -23.20 39.16
N GLN A 399 12.83 -22.65 38.24
CA GLN A 399 13.51 -23.42 37.20
C GLN A 399 14.88 -23.94 37.65
N MET A 400 15.55 -23.21 38.54
CA MET A 400 16.88 -23.58 39.05
C MET A 400 16.92 -24.95 39.72
N GLU A 401 15.81 -25.42 40.30
CA GLU A 401 15.71 -26.77 40.89
C GLU A 401 16.01 -27.90 39.89
N THR A 402 15.82 -27.63 38.59
CA THR A 402 16.02 -28.60 37.50
C THR A 402 17.29 -28.33 36.68
N TYR A 403 18.07 -27.31 37.05
CA TYR A 403 19.26 -26.94 36.30
C TYR A 403 20.33 -28.03 36.38
N THR A 404 20.88 -28.35 35.20
CA THR A 404 22.13 -29.09 35.07
C THR A 404 23.33 -28.22 35.43
N SER A 405 24.49 -28.83 35.67
CA SER A 405 25.75 -28.10 35.87
C SER A 405 26.06 -27.13 34.74
N VAL A 406 25.73 -27.49 33.48
CA VAL A 406 25.91 -26.63 32.31
C VAL A 406 25.03 -25.39 32.39
N GLN A 407 23.78 -25.53 32.81
CA GLN A 407 22.85 -24.40 32.94
C GLN A 407 23.23 -23.45 34.09
N PHE A 408 23.77 -23.99 35.18
CA PHE A 408 24.35 -23.16 36.24
C PHE A 408 25.55 -22.35 35.72
N VAL A 409 26.48 -23.00 35.01
CA VAL A 409 27.63 -22.30 34.40
C VAL A 409 27.15 -21.19 33.47
N GLU A 410 26.19 -21.47 32.60
CA GLU A 410 25.62 -20.47 31.69
C GLU A 410 24.99 -19.29 32.43
N MET A 411 24.24 -19.55 33.51
CA MET A 411 23.67 -18.50 34.34
C MET A 411 24.76 -17.59 34.94
N PHE A 412 25.77 -18.17 35.59
CA PHE A 412 26.82 -17.40 36.26
C PHE A 412 27.74 -16.66 35.28
N GLU A 413 28.04 -17.25 34.12
CA GLU A 413 28.98 -16.68 33.16
C GLU A 413 28.32 -15.74 32.15
N LYS A 414 27.08 -16.01 31.73
CA LYS A 414 26.43 -15.26 30.65
C LYS A 414 25.27 -14.36 31.10
N LYS A 415 24.68 -14.59 32.28
CA LYS A 415 23.48 -13.85 32.70
C LYS A 415 23.74 -12.91 33.89
N ILE A 416 24.43 -13.41 34.91
CA ILE A 416 24.63 -12.67 36.17
C ILE A 416 26.09 -12.37 36.52
N TYR A 417 27.01 -12.51 35.56
CA TYR A 417 28.45 -12.33 35.79
C TYR A 417 28.80 -11.04 36.54
N PHE A 418 28.22 -9.90 36.10
CA PHE A 418 28.46 -8.60 36.72
C PHE A 418 27.87 -8.46 38.14
N PHE A 419 27.00 -9.37 38.54
CA PHE A 419 26.29 -9.33 39.82
C PHE A 419 26.86 -10.29 40.88
N ILE A 420 27.83 -11.15 40.54
CA ILE A 420 28.38 -12.17 41.47
C ILE A 420 28.90 -11.56 42.78
N ARG A 421 29.41 -10.33 42.76
CA ARG A 421 29.92 -9.66 43.97
C ARG A 421 28.83 -9.17 44.94
N PHE A 422 27.57 -9.25 44.53
CA PHE A 422 26.40 -8.77 45.27
C PHE A 422 25.64 -9.90 45.97
N PHE A 423 26.17 -11.13 45.98
CA PHE A 423 25.58 -12.20 46.77
C PHE A 423 25.63 -11.85 48.27
N THR A 424 24.47 -11.88 48.89
CA THR A 424 24.23 -11.75 50.33
C THR A 424 23.60 -13.04 50.88
N VAL A 425 23.42 -13.10 52.20
CA VAL A 425 22.70 -14.21 52.86
C VAL A 425 21.26 -14.35 52.34
N GLN A 426 20.64 -13.29 51.82
CA GLN A 426 19.28 -13.36 51.27
C GLN A 426 19.21 -13.92 49.85
N THR A 427 20.33 -13.92 49.11
CA THR A 427 20.43 -14.41 47.73
C THR A 427 21.11 -15.78 47.61
N LEU A 428 21.64 -16.29 48.72
CA LEU A 428 22.18 -17.64 48.89
C LEU A 428 21.09 -18.53 49.48
#